data_AF-A0A2V8ANT1-F1
#
_entry.id   AF-A0A2V8ANT1-F1
#
_cell.length_a   1.000
_cell.length_b   1.000
_cell.length_c   1.000
_cell.angle_alpha   90.00
_cell.angle_beta   90.00
_cell.angle_gamma   90.00
#
_symmetry.space_group_name_H-M   'P 1'
#
loop_
_entity.id
_entity.type
_entity.pdbx_description
1 polymer ?
#
loop_
_entity_poly.entity_id
_entity_poly.type
_entity_poly.pdbx_seq_one_letter_code
_entity_poly.pdbx_strand_id
1 'polypeptide(L)'
;MQILPSVLAAGVALFQLAAPTTRVTRSESVVVRSVFDGDTIDVATYGRVRLLGIDAPEIGRGYDTPAPFGREARDRLAALVLHRWVRLEQEGQRRDAYNRQLAYVVREDGVFVNAAMVREGLARVSARVPLSRLDELKRAESEAQSFRRGMWGATPQIPATSYTSRARATSRPRAGHKKSMPKKKTVLRHESVSAWQP
;
A
#
# COMPACT_ATOMS: atom_id res chain seq x y z
N MET A 1 58.75 22.60 -60.88
CA MET A 1 57.50 21.99 -60.40
C MET A 1 57.68 21.65 -58.93
N GLN A 2 56.86 22.23 -58.05
CA GLN A 2 56.77 21.81 -56.64
C GLN A 2 55.30 21.57 -56.31
N ILE A 3 55.05 20.55 -55.49
CA ILE A 3 53.74 20.01 -55.15
C ILE A 3 53.39 20.40 -53.71
N LEU A 4 52.20 20.94 -53.52
CA LEU A 4 51.58 21.19 -52.22
C LEU A 4 50.28 20.38 -52.13
N PRO A 5 50.19 19.32 -51.30
CA PRO A 5 48.95 18.63 -51.06
C PRO A 5 48.12 19.41 -50.03
N SER A 6 47.02 20.01 -50.48
CA SER A 6 46.05 20.66 -49.59
C SER A 6 45.30 19.63 -48.75
N VAL A 7 45.74 19.42 -47.50
CA VAL A 7 45.04 18.57 -46.54
C VAL A 7 43.82 19.31 -45.99
N LEU A 8 42.64 19.01 -46.54
CA LEU A 8 41.36 19.44 -45.98
C LEU A 8 41.07 18.64 -44.69
N ALA A 9 41.39 19.24 -43.54
CA ALA A 9 40.99 18.73 -42.24
C ALA A 9 39.47 18.93 -42.04
N ALA A 10 38.69 17.90 -42.33
CA ALA A 10 37.26 17.89 -42.02
C ALA A 10 37.05 17.83 -40.50
N GLY A 11 36.73 18.98 -39.89
CA GLY A 11 36.49 19.08 -38.45
C GLY A 11 35.23 18.32 -38.02
N VAL A 12 35.39 17.15 -37.40
CA VAL A 12 34.30 16.44 -36.74
C VAL A 12 33.93 17.18 -35.45
N ALA A 13 32.87 17.97 -35.50
CA ALA A 13 32.31 18.60 -34.31
C ALA A 13 31.68 17.53 -33.41
N LEU A 14 32.38 17.13 -32.34
CA LEU A 14 31.79 16.30 -31.28
C LEU A 14 30.70 17.11 -30.57
N PHE A 15 29.45 16.88 -30.97
CA PHE A 15 28.29 17.26 -30.17
C PHE A 15 28.25 16.39 -28.92
N GLN A 16 28.86 16.85 -27.83
CA GLN A 16 28.71 16.21 -26.53
C GLN A 16 27.25 16.36 -26.09
N LEU A 17 26.47 15.28 -26.23
CA LEU A 17 25.17 15.16 -25.56
C LEU A 17 25.42 15.13 -24.04
N ALA A 18 25.36 16.29 -23.40
CA ALA A 18 25.23 16.37 -21.96
C ALA A 18 23.92 15.67 -21.58
N ALA A 19 24.02 14.51 -20.93
CA ALA A 19 22.85 13.80 -20.43
C ALA A 19 22.07 14.74 -19.49
N PRO A 20 20.73 14.80 -19.59
CA PRO A 20 19.93 15.66 -18.73
C PRO A 20 20.12 15.23 -17.27
N THR A 21 20.87 16.00 -16.50
CA THR A 21 21.07 15.77 -15.08
C THR A 21 19.79 16.14 -14.35
N THR A 22 19.00 15.12 -13.98
CA THR A 22 17.74 15.30 -13.27
C THR A 22 18.02 16.03 -11.94
N ARG A 23 17.61 17.30 -11.86
CA ARG A 23 17.91 18.13 -10.68
C ARG A 23 17.13 17.64 -9.46
N VAL A 24 17.84 17.05 -8.51
CA VAL A 24 17.29 16.72 -7.19
C VAL A 24 17.05 18.01 -6.40
N THR A 25 15.80 18.25 -5.98
CA THR A 25 15.42 19.35 -5.10
C THR A 25 15.26 18.83 -3.68
N ARG A 26 15.88 19.49 -2.70
CA ARG A 26 15.83 19.11 -1.28
C ARG A 26 14.91 20.07 -0.51
N SER A 27 14.11 19.54 0.41
CA SER A 27 13.38 20.36 1.38
C SER A 27 14.26 20.72 2.58
N GLU A 28 13.76 21.62 3.43
CA GLU A 28 14.14 21.64 4.85
C GLU A 28 13.71 20.34 5.57
N SER A 29 14.20 20.10 6.78
CA SER A 29 13.68 19.04 7.64
C SER A 29 12.18 19.25 7.93
N VAL A 30 11.38 18.20 7.79
CA VAL A 30 9.95 18.18 8.12
C VAL A 30 9.58 16.96 8.96
N VAL A 31 8.64 17.12 9.90
CA VAL A 31 8.18 16.03 10.76
C VAL A 31 7.14 15.15 10.06
N VAL A 32 7.28 13.83 10.21
CA VAL A 32 6.27 12.86 9.74
C VAL A 32 5.13 12.76 10.76
N ARG A 33 3.90 13.02 10.28
CA ARG A 33 2.67 13.03 11.10
C ARG A 33 1.98 11.67 11.15
N SER A 34 1.98 10.94 10.03
CA SER A 34 1.39 9.59 9.95
C SER A 34 2.01 8.75 8.84
N VAL A 35 1.78 7.44 8.91
CA VAL A 35 2.17 6.45 7.89
C VAL A 35 0.94 5.65 7.50
N PHE A 36 0.60 5.66 6.20
CA PHE A 36 -0.60 5.02 5.66
C PHE A 36 -0.37 3.57 5.29
N ASP A 37 0.71 3.28 4.58
CA ASP A 37 1.09 1.97 4.06
C ASP A 37 2.64 1.87 4.02
N GLY A 38 3.20 0.87 3.33
CA GLY A 38 4.65 0.66 3.26
C GLY A 38 5.43 1.62 2.35
N ASP A 39 4.76 2.51 1.59
CA ASP A 39 5.43 3.52 0.75
C ASP A 39 4.82 4.93 0.81
N THR A 40 3.75 5.14 1.58
CA THR A 40 3.04 6.42 1.67
C THR A 40 2.99 6.95 3.11
N ILE A 41 3.52 8.16 3.28
CA ILE A 41 3.55 8.90 4.56
C ILE A 41 2.80 10.22 4.43
N ASP A 42 2.51 10.85 5.57
CA ASP A 42 2.09 12.25 5.63
C ASP A 42 3.10 13.06 6.46
N VAL A 43 3.51 14.22 5.93
CA VAL A 43 4.46 15.11 6.59
C VAL A 43 3.88 16.51 6.76
N ALA A 44 4.37 17.23 7.76
CA ALA A 44 4.04 18.64 7.94
C ALA A 44 4.39 19.46 6.68
N THR A 45 3.58 20.48 6.39
CA THR A 45 3.73 21.43 5.27
C THR A 45 3.54 20.85 3.86
N TYR A 46 3.98 19.63 3.56
CA TYR A 46 3.87 19.02 2.22
C TYR A 46 2.70 18.06 2.04
N GLY A 47 2.11 17.55 3.13
CA GLY A 47 1.00 16.59 3.11
C GLY A 47 1.46 15.18 2.75
N ARG A 48 0.65 14.47 1.95
CA ARG A 48 0.91 13.08 1.58
C ARG A 48 2.05 12.94 0.59
N VAL A 49 3.04 12.13 0.94
CA VAL A 49 4.24 11.80 0.14
C VAL A 49 4.25 10.30 -0.14
N ARG A 50 4.45 9.92 -1.41
CA ARG A 50 4.83 8.55 -1.79
C ARG A 50 6.35 8.48 -1.99
N LEU A 51 6.95 7.43 -1.44
CA LEU A 51 8.37 7.14 -1.54
C LEU A 51 8.74 6.84 -3.00
N LEU A 52 9.54 7.72 -3.60
CA LEU A 52 9.93 7.67 -5.00
C LEU A 52 10.76 6.42 -5.32
N GLY A 53 10.48 5.82 -6.48
CA GLY A 53 11.24 4.70 -7.05
C GLY A 53 10.93 3.33 -6.44
N ILE A 54 10.05 3.24 -5.44
CA ILE A 54 9.67 1.98 -4.78
C ILE A 54 8.15 1.75 -4.80
N ASP A 55 7.74 0.55 -4.45
CA ASP A 55 6.35 0.11 -4.33
C ASP A 55 6.26 -0.94 -3.22
N ALA A 56 5.37 -0.74 -2.25
CA ALA A 56 5.21 -1.64 -1.11
C ALA A 56 3.87 -2.41 -1.19
N PRO A 57 3.73 -3.57 -0.51
CA PRO A 57 2.46 -4.28 -0.46
C PRO A 57 1.39 -3.45 0.25
N GLU A 58 0.22 -3.33 -0.38
CA GLU A 58 -0.91 -2.54 0.13
C GLU A 58 -1.54 -3.15 1.39
N ILE A 59 -1.89 -2.32 2.38
CA ILE A 59 -2.55 -2.78 3.61
C ILE A 59 -4.05 -3.11 3.45
N GLY A 60 -4.63 -2.88 2.26
CA GLY A 60 -6.07 -2.97 2.02
C GLY A 60 -6.86 -1.81 2.63
N ARG A 61 -8.14 -1.65 2.25
CA ARG A 61 -9.05 -0.67 2.89
C ARG A 61 -10.39 -1.31 3.26
N GLY A 62 -10.93 -0.93 4.41
CA GLY A 62 -12.24 -1.42 4.86
C GLY A 62 -12.26 -2.94 5.06
N TYR A 63 -12.89 -3.66 4.14
CA TYR A 63 -13.03 -5.12 4.16
C TYR A 63 -12.02 -5.85 3.27
N ASP A 64 -11.14 -5.13 2.55
CA ASP A 64 -10.13 -5.75 1.70
C ASP A 64 -9.14 -6.59 2.51
N THR A 65 -8.81 -7.78 2.03
CA THR A 65 -7.68 -8.55 2.56
C THR A 65 -6.38 -7.80 2.25
N PRO A 66 -5.54 -7.47 3.24
CA PRO A 66 -4.24 -6.85 3.00
C PRO A 66 -3.37 -7.71 2.08
N ALA A 67 -2.56 -7.06 1.25
CA ALA A 67 -1.50 -7.76 0.55
C ALA A 67 -0.53 -8.36 1.60
N PRO A 68 0.02 -9.56 1.35
CA PRO A 68 1.01 -10.14 2.25
C PRO A 68 2.21 -9.21 2.44
N PHE A 69 2.76 -9.18 3.67
CA PHE A 69 3.78 -8.23 4.13
C PHE A 69 3.35 -6.75 4.18
N GLY A 70 2.09 -6.39 3.86
CA GLY A 70 1.66 -5.00 3.83
C GLY A 70 1.64 -4.32 5.21
N ARG A 71 1.20 -5.03 6.25
CA ARG A 71 1.24 -4.51 7.64
C ARG A 71 2.67 -4.38 8.13
N GLU A 72 3.48 -5.39 7.87
CA GLU A 72 4.89 -5.47 8.22
C GLU A 72 5.68 -4.31 7.56
N ALA A 73 5.40 -4.01 6.29
CA ALA A 73 5.98 -2.87 5.59
C ALA A 73 5.53 -1.52 6.18
N ARG A 74 4.23 -1.35 6.44
CA ARG A 74 3.68 -0.14 7.07
C ARG A 74 4.26 0.11 8.46
N ASP A 75 4.34 -0.94 9.29
CA ASP A 75 4.82 -0.86 10.67
C ASP A 75 6.33 -0.62 10.70
N ARG A 76 7.09 -1.21 9.77
CA ARG A 76 8.51 -0.92 9.62
C ARG A 76 8.77 0.51 9.18
N LEU A 77 8.01 1.03 8.21
CA LEU A 77 8.11 2.42 7.79
C LEU A 77 7.77 3.36 8.96
N ALA A 78 6.71 3.06 9.72
CA ALA A 78 6.39 3.80 10.94
C ALA A 78 7.54 3.79 11.96
N ALA A 79 8.15 2.64 12.24
CA ALA A 79 9.31 2.57 13.14
C ALA A 79 10.53 3.37 12.64
N LEU A 80 10.69 3.48 11.31
CA LEU A 80 11.75 4.26 10.68
C LEU A 80 11.52 5.78 10.74
N VAL A 81 10.29 6.27 10.56
CA VAL A 81 10.05 7.72 10.33
C VAL A 81 8.96 8.39 11.17
N LEU A 82 8.04 7.67 11.81
CA LEU A 82 6.90 8.29 12.50
C LEU A 82 7.38 9.19 13.65
N HIS A 83 6.84 10.43 13.70
CA HIS A 83 7.22 11.47 14.65
C HIS A 83 8.71 11.86 14.64
N ARG A 84 9.44 11.52 13.57
CA ARG A 84 10.82 11.95 13.34
C ARG A 84 10.87 13.03 12.27
N TRP A 85 11.94 13.81 12.29
CA TRP A 85 12.30 14.74 11.23
C TRP A 85 12.95 13.98 10.07
N VAL A 86 12.53 14.33 8.86
CA VAL A 86 13.06 13.79 7.60
C VAL A 86 13.20 14.90 6.57
N ARG A 87 14.16 14.74 5.67
CA ARG A 87 14.35 15.59 4.50
C ARG A 87 13.82 14.88 3.26
N LEU A 88 13.02 15.59 2.48
CA LEU A 88 12.51 15.11 1.20
C LEU A 88 13.51 15.45 0.10
N GLU A 89 13.87 14.48 -0.75
CA GLU A 89 14.60 14.72 -1.99
C GLU A 89 13.69 14.40 -3.18
N GLN A 90 13.19 15.43 -3.87
CA GLN A 90 12.30 15.32 -5.04
C GLN A 90 13.13 15.28 -6.32
N GLU A 91 12.78 14.38 -7.24
CA GLU A 91 13.46 14.20 -8.53
C GLU A 91 12.41 13.91 -9.62
N GLY A 92 12.57 14.52 -10.79
CA GLY A 92 11.66 14.32 -11.92
C GLY A 92 10.24 14.87 -11.66
N GLN A 93 9.22 14.02 -11.81
CA GLN A 93 7.83 14.40 -11.62
C GLN A 93 7.53 14.63 -10.13
N ARG A 94 7.08 15.84 -9.76
CA ARG A 94 6.82 16.21 -8.36
C ARG A 94 5.63 15.51 -7.71
N ARG A 95 4.60 15.13 -8.49
CA ARG A 95 3.36 14.53 -7.98
C ARG A 95 2.81 13.41 -8.86
N ASP A 96 2.22 12.40 -8.24
CA ASP A 96 1.52 11.33 -8.93
C ASP A 96 0.07 11.69 -9.33
N ALA A 97 -0.62 10.77 -10.02
CA ALA A 97 -2.02 10.94 -10.43
C ALA A 97 -3.02 11.06 -9.25
N TYR A 98 -2.61 10.69 -8.03
CA TYR A 98 -3.38 10.82 -6.80
C TYR A 98 -3.02 12.11 -6.03
N ASN A 99 -2.31 13.04 -6.68
CA ASN A 99 -1.83 14.31 -6.11
C ASN A 99 -0.86 14.14 -4.93
N ARG A 100 -0.31 12.93 -4.68
CA ARG A 100 0.74 12.70 -3.67
C ARG A 100 2.04 13.29 -4.16
N GLN A 101 2.83 13.90 -3.27
CA GLN A 101 4.21 14.30 -3.59
C GLN A 101 5.05 13.05 -3.84
N LEU A 102 6.00 13.12 -4.78
CA LEU A 102 6.96 12.06 -5.05
C LEU A 102 8.34 12.48 -4.55
N ALA A 103 8.89 11.77 -3.55
CA ALA A 103 10.20 12.08 -2.99
C ALA A 103 10.90 10.84 -2.42
N TYR A 104 12.24 10.87 -2.44
CA TYR A 104 13.03 10.07 -1.52
C TYR A 104 12.89 10.64 -0.11
N VAL A 105 12.91 9.77 0.91
CA VAL A 105 12.88 10.16 2.31
C VAL A 105 14.22 9.82 2.95
N VAL A 106 14.90 10.84 3.48
CA VAL A 106 16.20 10.69 4.16
C VAL A 106 16.06 11.23 5.58
N ARG A 107 16.42 10.43 6.58
CA ARG A 107 16.44 10.87 7.99
C ARG A 107 17.64 11.78 8.27
N GLU A 108 17.58 12.51 9.37
CA GLU A 108 18.66 13.42 9.80
C GLU A 108 19.97 12.68 10.13
N ASP A 109 19.89 11.41 10.54
CA ASP A 109 21.05 10.51 10.72
C ASP A 109 21.56 9.87 9.42
N GLY A 110 21.11 10.37 8.26
CA GLY A 110 21.57 9.94 6.93
C GLY A 110 20.92 8.66 6.41
N VAL A 111 20.06 7.99 7.18
CA VAL A 111 19.38 6.76 6.73
C VAL A 111 18.44 7.08 5.56
N PHE A 112 18.75 6.52 4.39
CA PHE A 112 17.88 6.56 3.21
C PHE A 112 16.77 5.51 3.33
N VAL A 113 15.56 5.98 3.65
CA VAL A 113 14.43 5.14 4.05
C VAL A 113 13.96 4.23 2.91
N ASN A 114 13.92 4.73 1.67
CA ASN A 114 13.47 3.92 0.53
C ASN A 114 14.38 2.69 0.33
N ALA A 115 15.71 2.84 0.43
CA ALA A 115 16.64 1.72 0.34
C ALA A 115 16.59 0.80 1.56
N ALA A 116 16.25 1.29 2.75
CA ALA A 116 16.02 0.44 3.92
C ALA A 116 14.80 -0.48 3.71
N MET A 117 13.66 0.09 3.29
CA MET A 117 12.43 -0.67 2.99
C MET A 117 12.67 -1.76 1.92
N VAL A 118 13.41 -1.44 0.86
CA VAL A 118 13.75 -2.40 -0.20
C VAL A 118 14.73 -3.48 0.30
N ARG A 119 15.78 -3.09 1.04
CA ARG A 119 16.80 -4.01 1.60
C ARG A 119 16.22 -5.04 2.57
N GLU A 120 15.12 -4.71 3.24
CA GLU A 120 14.41 -5.59 4.15
C GLU A 120 13.36 -6.46 3.45
N GLY A 121 13.18 -6.30 2.12
CA GLY A 121 12.18 -7.04 1.34
C GLY A 121 10.74 -6.60 1.63
N LEU A 122 10.54 -5.36 2.08
CA LEU A 122 9.24 -4.78 2.43
C LEU A 122 8.75 -3.77 1.37
N ALA A 123 9.60 -3.45 0.40
CA ALA A 123 9.24 -2.81 -0.86
C ALA A 123 10.07 -3.40 -2.01
N ARG A 124 9.59 -3.21 -3.25
CA ARG A 124 10.30 -3.53 -4.50
C ARG A 124 10.66 -2.25 -5.26
N VAL A 125 11.59 -2.32 -6.20
CA VAL A 125 11.90 -1.20 -7.10
C VAL A 125 10.80 -1.07 -8.15
N SER A 126 10.28 0.15 -8.32
CA SER A 126 9.14 0.46 -9.21
C SER A 126 9.44 1.54 -10.25
N ALA A 127 10.65 2.10 -10.22
CA ALA A 127 11.07 3.18 -11.10
C ALA A 127 10.99 2.81 -12.60
N ARG A 128 10.25 3.62 -13.37
CA ARG A 128 10.11 3.48 -14.83
C ARG A 128 10.90 4.53 -15.63
N VAL A 129 11.54 5.46 -14.93
CA VAL A 129 12.35 6.55 -15.49
C VAL A 129 13.75 6.52 -14.86
N PRO A 130 14.78 7.07 -15.52
CA PRO A 130 16.09 7.28 -14.89
C PRO A 130 15.95 8.11 -13.62
N LEU A 131 16.61 7.66 -12.55
CA LEU A 131 16.54 8.21 -11.20
C LEU A 131 17.92 8.15 -10.55
N SER A 132 18.35 9.21 -9.89
CA SER A 132 19.72 9.39 -9.39
C SER A 132 20.12 8.36 -8.32
N ARG A 133 19.14 7.79 -7.60
CA ARG A 133 19.35 6.74 -6.59
C ARG A 133 18.96 5.33 -7.05
N LEU A 134 18.66 5.13 -8.33
CA LEU A 134 18.16 3.85 -8.84
C LEU A 134 19.11 2.68 -8.57
N ASP A 135 20.42 2.88 -8.71
CA ASP A 135 21.42 1.82 -8.47
C ASP A 135 21.65 1.53 -6.99
N GLU A 136 21.30 2.44 -6.09
CA GLU A 136 21.25 2.18 -4.65
C GLU A 136 20.04 1.29 -4.31
N LEU A 137 18.88 1.58 -4.90
CA LEU A 137 17.65 0.80 -4.75
C LEU A 137 17.78 -0.61 -5.34
N LYS A 138 18.33 -0.75 -6.56
CA LYS A 138 18.58 -2.06 -7.18
C LYS A 138 19.55 -2.93 -6.39
N ARG A 139 20.61 -2.35 -5.81
CA ARG A 139 21.53 -3.09 -4.93
C ARG A 139 20.83 -3.56 -3.65
N ALA A 140 20.00 -2.71 -3.04
CA ALA A 140 19.18 -3.09 -1.89
C ALA A 140 18.21 -4.24 -2.24
N GLU A 141 17.60 -4.24 -3.43
CA GLU A 141 16.68 -5.28 -3.87
C GLU A 141 17.38 -6.62 -4.11
N SER A 142 18.53 -6.59 -4.79
CA SER A 142 19.38 -7.77 -5.00
C SER A 142 19.89 -8.37 -3.67
N GLU A 143 20.19 -7.54 -2.68
CA GLU A 143 20.51 -7.98 -1.32
C GLU A 143 19.29 -8.66 -0.67
N ALA A 144 18.11 -8.04 -0.72
CA ALA A 144 16.89 -8.61 -0.15
C ALA A 144 16.50 -9.95 -0.79
N GLN A 145 16.70 -10.09 -2.11
CA GLN A 145 16.49 -11.34 -2.85
C GLN A 145 17.50 -12.43 -2.48
N SER A 146 18.79 -12.11 -2.46
CA SER A 146 19.84 -13.11 -2.15
C SER A 146 19.75 -13.62 -0.71
N PHE A 147 19.36 -12.77 0.24
CA PHE A 147 19.09 -13.15 1.63
C PHE A 147 17.64 -13.58 1.90
N ARG A 148 16.78 -13.72 0.88
CA ARG A 148 15.37 -14.17 0.99
C ARG A 148 14.56 -13.42 2.05
N ARG A 149 14.73 -12.09 2.13
CA ARG A 149 14.08 -11.23 3.13
C ARG A 149 12.68 -10.82 2.68
N GLY A 150 11.76 -10.67 3.65
CA GLY A 150 10.39 -10.18 3.41
C GLY A 150 9.69 -10.93 2.28
N MET A 151 9.18 -10.19 1.30
CA MET A 151 8.46 -10.73 0.14
C MET A 151 9.28 -11.67 -0.78
N TRP A 152 10.61 -11.68 -0.65
CA TRP A 152 11.51 -12.59 -1.38
C TRP A 152 11.77 -13.91 -0.63
N GLY A 153 11.16 -14.08 0.55
CA GLY A 153 11.24 -15.27 1.38
C GLY A 153 10.26 -16.37 0.99
N ALA A 154 9.97 -17.25 1.95
CA ALA A 154 8.94 -18.28 1.79
C ALA A 154 7.55 -17.64 1.67
N THR A 155 6.64 -18.32 0.94
CA THR A 155 5.27 -17.85 0.72
C THR A 155 4.61 -17.45 2.04
N PRO A 156 4.12 -16.20 2.17
CA PRO A 156 3.49 -15.74 3.38
C PRO A 156 2.25 -16.58 3.69
N GLN A 157 2.14 -17.02 4.94
CA GLN A 157 1.05 -17.86 5.42
C GLN A 157 -0.24 -17.02 5.49
N ILE A 158 -0.96 -16.92 4.37
CA ILE A 158 -2.33 -16.40 4.36
C ILE A 158 -3.16 -17.39 5.21
N PRO A 159 -3.73 -16.97 6.36
CA PRO A 159 -4.56 -17.86 7.14
C PRO A 159 -5.75 -18.27 6.29
N ALA A 160 -5.96 -19.58 6.12
CA ALA A 160 -7.09 -20.09 5.36
C ALA A 160 -8.39 -19.51 5.93
N THR A 161 -9.14 -18.81 5.08
CA THR A 161 -10.31 -17.99 5.43
C THR A 161 -11.25 -18.68 6.42
N SER A 162 -11.22 -18.26 7.68
CA SER A 162 -12.16 -18.72 8.73
C SER A 162 -13.49 -17.94 8.74
N TYR A 163 -13.89 -17.40 7.58
CA TYR A 163 -15.27 -16.97 7.35
C TYR A 163 -16.08 -18.15 6.81
N THR A 164 -17.20 -18.44 7.47
CA THR A 164 -18.13 -19.57 7.21
C THR A 164 -17.70 -20.97 7.71
N SER A 165 -17.56 -21.12 9.04
CA SER A 165 -18.47 -22.09 9.67
C SER A 165 -19.61 -21.31 10.32
N ARG A 166 -20.82 -21.45 9.78
CA ARG A 166 -22.03 -20.89 10.40
C ARG A 166 -22.21 -21.64 11.71
N ALA A 167 -21.97 -20.97 12.84
CA ALA A 167 -22.07 -21.56 14.17
C ALA A 167 -23.38 -22.36 14.27
N ARG A 168 -23.24 -23.65 14.57
CA ARG A 168 -24.27 -24.66 14.39
C ARG A 168 -25.49 -24.29 15.23
N ALA A 169 -26.53 -23.76 14.60
CA ALA A 169 -27.77 -23.40 15.27
C ALA A 169 -28.43 -24.68 15.82
N THR A 170 -28.22 -24.95 17.10
CA THR A 170 -28.81 -26.08 17.84
C THR A 170 -30.27 -25.78 18.19
N SER A 171 -31.13 -25.67 17.17
CA SER A 171 -32.57 -25.48 17.34
C SER A 171 -33.33 -26.80 17.29
N ARG A 172 -33.48 -27.40 18.49
CA ARG A 172 -34.57 -28.27 19.03
C ARG A 172 -35.26 -29.30 18.10
N PRO A 173 -35.51 -30.54 18.57
CA PRO A 173 -36.28 -31.53 17.80
C PRO A 173 -37.71 -31.04 17.51
N ARG A 174 -38.19 -31.28 16.28
CA ARG A 174 -39.57 -30.95 15.87
C ARG A 174 -40.57 -31.85 16.60
N ALA A 175 -41.55 -31.23 17.28
CA ALA A 175 -42.69 -31.94 17.84
C ALA A 175 -43.57 -32.56 16.75
N GLY A 176 -44.21 -33.69 17.06
CA GLY A 176 -44.83 -34.58 16.08
C GLY A 176 -46.11 -34.05 15.41
N HIS A 177 -46.33 -34.55 14.19
CA HIS A 177 -47.57 -34.38 13.44
C HIS A 177 -48.75 -35.06 14.16
N LYS A 178 -49.77 -34.30 14.59
CA LYS A 178 -51.10 -34.85 14.93
C LYS A 178 -52.09 -34.51 13.82
N LYS A 179 -52.73 -35.55 13.27
CA LYS A 179 -53.73 -35.46 12.19
C LYS A 179 -54.97 -34.72 12.68
N SER A 180 -55.50 -33.80 11.88
CA SER A 180 -56.82 -33.19 12.08
C SER A 180 -57.90 -33.87 11.22
N MET A 181 -59.05 -34.12 11.82
CA MET A 181 -60.30 -34.60 11.20
C MET A 181 -61.46 -33.68 11.70
N PRO A 182 -62.65 -33.68 11.07
CA PRO A 182 -63.18 -32.42 10.54
C PRO A 182 -64.24 -31.71 11.40
N LYS A 183 -64.51 -30.46 11.01
CA LYS A 183 -65.48 -29.54 11.61
C LYS A 183 -66.90 -30.12 11.69
N LYS A 184 -67.58 -29.95 12.84
CA LYS A 184 -69.05 -29.98 12.93
C LYS A 184 -69.64 -28.56 13.01
N LYS A 185 -70.86 -28.41 12.50
CA LYS A 185 -71.54 -27.12 12.27
C LYS A 185 -72.20 -26.55 13.53
N THR A 186 -72.28 -25.22 13.56
CA THR A 186 -73.09 -24.39 14.46
C THR A 186 -74.58 -24.73 14.40
N VAL A 187 -75.27 -24.69 15.56
CA VAL A 187 -76.72 -24.48 15.67
C VAL A 187 -76.98 -23.49 16.83
N LEU A 188 -78.00 -22.66 16.68
CA LEU A 188 -78.34 -21.49 17.52
C LEU A 188 -79.40 -21.81 18.60
N ARG A 189 -79.39 -21.10 19.73
CA ARG A 189 -80.54 -20.40 20.37
C ARG A 189 -80.08 -19.62 21.63
N HIS A 190 -80.54 -18.38 21.85
CA HIS A 190 -81.60 -17.98 22.83
C HIS A 190 -81.41 -18.63 24.23
N GLU A 191 -81.47 -17.98 25.40
CA GLU A 191 -81.94 -16.66 25.88
C GLU A 191 -81.30 -16.42 27.29
N SER A 192 -81.52 -15.38 28.12
CA SER A 192 -82.52 -14.29 28.20
C SER A 192 -81.92 -13.01 28.89
N VAL A 193 -82.75 -12.18 29.53
CA VAL A 193 -82.40 -10.92 30.26
C VAL A 193 -82.65 -11.03 31.78
N SER A 194 -81.76 -10.47 32.63
CA SER A 194 -82.04 -9.81 33.94
C SER A 194 -80.74 -9.43 34.66
N ALA A 195 -80.58 -8.45 35.57
CA ALA A 195 -81.09 -7.10 35.83
C ALA A 195 -80.78 -6.74 37.32
N TRP A 196 -80.42 -5.48 37.62
CA TRP A 196 -80.16 -4.87 38.97
C TRP A 196 -78.93 -5.41 39.75
N GLN A 197 -77.90 -4.61 40.11
CA GLN A 197 -77.79 -3.44 41.03
C GLN A 197 -77.78 -3.78 42.54
N PRO A 198 -77.13 -2.97 43.40
CA PRO A 198 -76.28 -1.79 43.11
C PRO A 198 -74.77 -2.07 43.12
#